data_AF-A0A2V6SDM2-F1
#
_entry.id   AF-A0A2V6SDM2-F1
#
_cell.length_a   1.000
_cell.length_b   1.000
_cell.length_c   1.000
_cell.angle_alpha   90.00
_cell.angle_beta   90.00
_cell.angle_gamma   90.00
#
_symmetry.space_group_name_H-M   'P 1'
#
loop_
_entity.id
_entity.type
_entity.pdbx_description
1 polymer ?
#
loop_
_entity_poly.entity_id
_entity_poly.type
_entity_poly.pdbx_seq_one_letter_code
_entity_poly.pdbx_strand_id
1 'polypeptide(L)'
;MATPLGRLVELCQALAATRARLVKLRLTAEFLRQVGPDEVRWAVAFLTGRPFPVSDSRVLDVAWATLGELRSGAGVEGVEPARSEGVEPTRSATSGAGPLLLGDVAAAFEAVAAARGPGSRQRKRQALGSLFARVTPDERDLLERIIHGEMRLGL
;
A
#
# COMPACT_ATOMS: atom_id res chain seq x y z
N MET A 1 1.16 -17.11 -7.76
CA MET A 1 2.41 -16.35 -7.53
C MET A 1 2.03 -15.01 -6.94
N ALA A 2 2.89 -14.41 -6.11
CA ALA A 2 2.61 -13.10 -5.53
C ALA A 2 2.82 -12.00 -6.57
N THR A 3 1.95 -10.98 -6.56
CA THR A 3 1.97 -9.90 -7.54
C THR A 3 2.79 -8.72 -7.02
N PRO A 4 3.87 -8.29 -7.71
CA PRO A 4 4.60 -7.06 -7.38
C PRO A 4 3.73 -5.80 -7.51
N LEU A 5 3.89 -4.85 -6.59
CA LEU A 5 3.25 -3.53 -6.64
C LEU A 5 3.64 -2.77 -7.91
N GLY A 6 4.89 -2.87 -8.35
CA GLY A 6 5.35 -2.31 -9.62
C GLY A 6 4.50 -2.71 -10.84
N ARG A 7 3.93 -3.92 -10.88
CA ARG A 7 3.04 -4.34 -11.97
C ARG A 7 1.72 -3.57 -11.97
N LEU A 8 1.22 -3.21 -10.80
CA LEU A 8 0.04 -2.36 -10.66
C LEU A 8 0.35 -0.92 -11.07
N VAL A 9 1.54 -0.42 -10.75
CA VAL A 9 2.03 0.89 -11.19
C VAL A 9 2.11 0.95 -12.72
N GLU A 10 2.76 -0.03 -13.36
CA GLU A 10 2.84 -0.18 -14.82
C GLU A 10 1.44 -0.14 -15.46
N LEU A 11 0.48 -0.88 -14.90
CA LEU A 11 -0.90 -0.87 -15.37
C LEU A 11 -1.53 0.53 -15.23
N CYS A 12 -1.38 1.20 -14.09
CA CYS A 12 -1.95 2.52 -13.87
C CYS A 12 -1.39 3.56 -14.85
N GLN A 13 -0.09 3.50 -15.12
CA GLN A 13 0.58 4.36 -16.11
C GLN A 13 0.05 4.07 -17.53
N ALA A 14 -0.06 2.80 -17.92
CA ALA A 14 -0.60 2.40 -19.22
C ALA A 14 -2.07 2.84 -19.40
N LEU A 15 -2.89 2.72 -18.35
CA LEU A 15 -4.28 3.19 -18.35
C LEU A 15 -4.39 4.71 -18.48
N ALA A 16 -3.51 5.46 -17.81
CA ALA A 16 -3.47 6.92 -17.90
C ALA A 16 -3.01 7.42 -19.28
N ALA A 17 -2.14 6.67 -19.95
CA ALA A 17 -1.62 7.00 -21.28
C ALA A 17 -2.64 6.83 -22.42
N THR A 18 -3.79 6.18 -22.17
CA THR A 18 -4.81 5.93 -23.19
C THR A 18 -6.18 6.51 -22.84
N ARG A 19 -6.89 7.02 -23.86
CA ARG A 19 -8.29 7.45 -23.76
C ARG A 19 -9.28 6.40 -24.29
N ALA A 20 -8.79 5.33 -24.92
CA ALA A 20 -9.64 4.32 -25.52
C ALA A 20 -10.17 3.34 -24.46
N ARG A 21 -11.48 3.42 -24.18
CA ARG A 21 -12.16 2.57 -23.17
C ARG A 21 -11.91 1.07 -23.38
N LEU A 22 -11.95 0.59 -24.62
CA LEU A 22 -11.71 -0.82 -24.93
C LEU A 22 -10.26 -1.25 -24.64
N VAL A 23 -9.29 -0.36 -24.82
CA VAL A 23 -7.88 -0.64 -24.48
C VAL A 23 -7.74 -0.76 -22.97
N LYS A 24 -8.33 0.18 -22.21
CA LYS A 24 -8.34 0.10 -20.74
C LYS A 24 -8.92 -1.21 -20.23
N LEU A 25 -10.09 -1.59 -20.74
CA LEU A 25 -10.76 -2.84 -20.37
C LEU A 25 -9.88 -4.07 -20.66
N ARG A 26 -9.22 -4.11 -21.82
CA ARG A 26 -8.32 -5.21 -22.19
C ARG A 26 -7.12 -5.31 -21.25
N LEU A 27 -6.44 -4.20 -20.98
CA LEU A 27 -5.28 -4.14 -20.09
C LEU A 27 -5.64 -4.57 -18.66
N THR A 28 -6.74 -4.03 -18.12
CA THR A 28 -7.21 -4.41 -16.79
C THR A 28 -7.60 -5.89 -16.73
N ALA A 29 -8.30 -6.41 -17.74
CA ALA A 29 -8.69 -7.81 -17.78
C ALA A 29 -7.47 -8.75 -17.90
N GLU A 30 -6.46 -8.36 -18.67
CA GLU A 30 -5.21 -9.12 -18.79
C GLU A 30 -4.44 -9.18 -17.47
N PHE A 31 -4.29 -8.03 -16.80
CA PHE A 31 -3.69 -7.98 -15.49
C PHE A 31 -4.42 -8.86 -14.49
N LEU A 32 -5.76 -8.75 -14.38
CA LEU A 32 -6.54 -9.53 -13.42
C LEU A 32 -6.48 -11.05 -13.69
N ARG A 33 -6.26 -11.49 -14.93
CA ARG A 33 -6.03 -12.91 -15.25
C ARG A 33 -4.69 -13.45 -14.73
N GLN A 34 -3.71 -12.57 -14.53
CA GLN A 34 -2.37 -12.94 -14.04
C GLN A 34 -2.25 -12.85 -12.51
N VAL A 35 -3.13 -12.08 -11.87
CA VAL A 35 -3.18 -11.93 -10.41
C VAL A 35 -3.68 -13.23 -9.77
N GLY A 36 -3.02 -13.66 -8.69
CA GLY A 36 -3.44 -14.84 -7.94
C GLY A 36 -4.83 -14.66 -7.32
N PRO A 37 -5.65 -15.72 -7.17
CA PRO A 37 -7.04 -15.62 -6.71
C PRO A 37 -7.19 -14.92 -5.35
N ASP A 38 -6.23 -15.11 -4.44
CA ASP A 38 -6.22 -14.48 -3.12
C ASP A 38 -5.89 -12.98 -3.18
N GLU A 39 -5.18 -12.54 -4.22
CA GLU A 39 -4.75 -11.15 -4.37
C GLU A 39 -5.75 -10.31 -5.17
N VAL A 40 -6.67 -10.94 -5.94
CA VAL A 40 -7.65 -10.26 -6.79
C VAL A 40 -8.45 -9.23 -5.99
N ARG A 41 -8.86 -9.56 -4.76
CA ARG A 41 -9.60 -8.63 -3.89
C ARG A 41 -8.82 -7.34 -3.63
N TRP A 42 -7.50 -7.42 -3.44
CA TRP A 42 -6.64 -6.29 -3.17
C TRP A 42 -6.33 -5.54 -4.47
N ALA A 43 -6.04 -6.26 -5.55
CA ALA A 43 -5.83 -5.68 -6.86
C ALA A 43 -7.02 -4.81 -7.31
N VAL A 44 -8.24 -5.32 -7.17
CA VAL A 44 -9.47 -4.58 -7.49
C VAL A 44 -9.66 -3.39 -6.55
N ALA A 45 -9.48 -3.57 -5.24
CA ALA A 45 -9.57 -2.48 -4.28
C ALA A 45 -8.62 -1.33 -4.65
N PHE A 46 -7.34 -1.64 -4.85
CA PHE A 46 -6.31 -0.66 -5.18
C PHE A 46 -6.57 0.03 -6.52
N LEU A 47 -6.99 -0.69 -7.56
CA LEU A 47 -7.39 -0.09 -8.85
C LEU A 47 -8.54 0.90 -8.73
N THR A 48 -9.46 0.65 -7.79
CA THR A 48 -10.59 1.56 -7.49
C THR A 48 -10.24 2.64 -6.47
N GLY A 49 -8.97 2.74 -6.05
CA GLY A 49 -8.52 3.75 -5.09
C GLY A 49 -8.96 3.46 -3.67
N ARG A 50 -9.09 2.18 -3.31
CA ARG A 50 -9.53 1.80 -1.97
C ARG A 50 -8.45 0.99 -1.26
N PRO A 51 -8.14 1.30 0.01
CA PRO A 51 -7.18 0.51 0.78
C PRO A 51 -7.71 -0.88 1.15
N PHE A 52 -9.05 -1.03 1.19
CA PHE A 52 -9.71 -2.28 1.56
C PHE A 52 -10.74 -2.72 0.51
N PRO A 53 -10.86 -4.05 0.25
CA PRO A 53 -11.92 -4.60 -0.60
C PRO A 53 -13.32 -4.22 -0.13
N VAL A 54 -14.30 -4.33 -1.03
CA VAL A 54 -15.73 -4.05 -0.71
C VAL A 54 -16.27 -4.86 0.47
N SER A 55 -15.76 -6.08 0.66
CA SER A 55 -16.16 -6.98 1.75
C SER A 55 -15.61 -6.58 3.13
N ASP A 56 -14.70 -5.61 3.16
CA ASP A 56 -14.00 -5.17 4.37
C ASP A 56 -14.37 -3.71 4.67
N SER A 57 -15.08 -3.49 5.78
CA SER A 57 -15.61 -2.19 6.20
C SER A 57 -14.58 -1.33 6.95
N ARG A 58 -13.33 -1.78 7.07
CA ARG A 58 -12.28 -1.02 7.74
C ARG A 58 -11.92 0.23 6.93
N VAL A 59 -11.42 1.24 7.66
CA VAL A 59 -10.88 2.49 7.12
C VAL A 59 -9.51 2.74 7.72
N LEU A 60 -8.60 3.29 6.93
CA LEU A 60 -7.26 3.65 7.41
C LEU A 60 -7.32 4.76 8.48
N ASP A 61 -8.24 5.72 8.31
CA ASP A 61 -8.41 6.86 9.22
C ASP A 61 -7.05 7.56 9.48
N VAL A 62 -6.42 7.98 8.39
CA VAL A 62 -5.11 8.65 8.37
C VAL A 62 -5.34 10.09 7.91
N ALA A 63 -4.89 11.06 8.70
CA ALA A 63 -5.00 12.47 8.36
C ALA A 63 -3.96 12.87 7.29
N TRP A 64 -4.31 13.85 6.45
CA TRP A 64 -3.40 14.44 5.45
C TRP A 64 -2.06 14.90 6.05
N ALA A 65 -2.11 15.43 7.29
CA ALA A 65 -0.93 15.91 8.01
C ALA A 65 0.07 14.77 8.26
N THR A 66 -0.41 13.56 8.58
CA THR A 66 0.45 12.40 8.80
C THR A 66 1.19 11.98 7.52
N LEU A 67 0.54 12.07 6.36
CA LEU A 67 1.20 11.81 5.08
C LEU A 67 2.18 12.93 4.70
N GLY A 68 1.82 14.18 4.97
CA GLY A 68 2.70 15.34 4.79
C GLY A 68 3.98 15.25 5.62
N GLU A 69 3.88 14.86 6.89
CA GLU A 69 5.04 14.63 7.77
C GLU A 69 5.95 13.51 7.26
N LEU A 70 5.37 12.40 6.81
CA LEU A 70 6.11 11.28 6.24
C LEU A 70 6.82 11.64 4.93
N ARG A 71 6.27 12.59 4.16
CA ARG A 71 6.91 13.14 2.96
C ARG A 71 8.04 14.10 3.30
N SER A 72 7.86 14.94 4.31
CA SER A 72 8.85 15.93 4.72
C SER A 72 10.01 15.33 5.54
N GLY A 73 9.92 14.06 5.94
CA GLY A 73 10.89 13.44 6.85
C GLY A 73 10.87 14.03 8.28
N ALA A 74 9.96 14.95 8.57
CA ALA A 74 9.93 15.77 9.78
C ALA A 74 9.36 15.05 11.02
N GLY A 75 9.21 13.72 10.97
CA GLY A 75 8.59 12.91 12.01
C GLY A 75 9.51 11.89 12.68
N VAL A 76 10.82 11.95 12.43
CA VAL A 76 11.82 11.04 13.05
C VAL A 76 12.62 11.74 14.15
N GLU A 77 11.93 12.40 15.09
CA GLU A 77 12.53 12.71 16.39
C GLU A 77 11.95 11.74 17.42
N GLY A 78 12.81 10.86 17.94
CA GLY A 78 12.52 10.06 19.14
C GLY A 78 12.21 8.57 18.90
N VAL A 79 13.16 7.82 18.35
CA VAL A 79 13.32 6.40 18.71
C VAL A 79 14.79 6.15 19.00
N GLU A 80 15.15 6.28 20.27
CA GLU A 80 16.37 5.69 20.82
C GLU A 80 16.33 4.16 20.59
N PRO A 81 17.38 3.54 20.02
CA PRO A 81 17.43 2.10 19.87
C PRO A 81 17.69 1.44 21.22
N ALA A 82 16.60 1.08 21.92
CA ALA A 82 16.69 0.18 23.07
C ALA A 82 17.14 -1.21 22.58
N ARG A 83 18.41 -1.51 22.86
CA ARG A 83 18.93 -2.88 22.84
C ARG A 83 18.21 -3.67 23.92
N SER A 84 17.57 -4.79 23.58
CA SER A 84 17.44 -5.95 24.46
C SER A 84 17.05 -7.19 23.65
N GLU A 85 17.78 -8.25 23.96
CA GLU A 85 17.82 -9.56 23.33
C GLU A 85 16.65 -10.46 23.76
N GLY A 86 16.37 -11.47 22.94
CA GLY A 86 15.86 -12.77 23.42
C GLY A 86 14.36 -12.97 23.49
N VAL A 87 13.70 -13.09 22.33
CA VAL A 87 12.54 -13.99 22.16
C VAL A 87 12.58 -14.51 20.73
N GLU A 88 12.80 -15.81 20.55
CA GLU A 88 12.74 -16.53 19.27
C GLU A 88 11.39 -16.30 18.57
N PRO A 89 11.32 -15.53 17.46
CA PRO A 89 10.13 -15.42 16.64
C PRO A 89 10.22 -16.44 15.50
N THR A 90 9.23 -17.32 15.46
CA THR A 90 8.91 -18.21 14.35
C THR A 90 9.09 -17.52 12.99
N ARG A 91 10.11 -17.98 12.25
CA ARG A 91 10.37 -17.90 10.80
C ARG A 91 9.98 -16.60 10.07
N SER A 92 11.00 -15.75 9.95
CA SER A 92 11.44 -15.02 8.76
C SER A 92 10.48 -14.86 7.57
N ALA A 93 10.14 -13.60 7.27
CA ALA A 93 10.39 -13.05 5.94
C ALA A 93 11.10 -11.69 6.09
N THR A 94 12.34 -11.70 5.62
CA THR A 94 13.42 -10.72 5.70
C THR A 94 13.07 -9.32 5.24
N SER A 95 13.70 -8.35 5.92
CA SER A 95 13.94 -6.98 5.48
C SER A 95 14.39 -6.88 4.01
N GLY A 96 13.45 -6.50 3.14
CA GLY A 96 13.59 -5.51 2.06
C GLY A 96 14.79 -5.56 1.09
N ALA A 97 14.83 -6.54 0.18
CA ALA A 97 15.60 -6.44 -1.08
C ALA A 97 14.79 -6.87 -2.33
N GLY A 98 13.63 -7.49 -2.14
CA GLY A 98 12.72 -7.86 -3.23
C GLY A 98 11.66 -6.78 -3.51
N PRO A 99 11.00 -6.84 -4.67
CA PRO A 99 9.91 -5.91 -5.00
C PRO A 99 8.80 -6.01 -3.95
N LEU A 100 8.23 -4.87 -3.58
CA LEU A 100 7.09 -4.81 -2.67
C LEU A 100 5.89 -5.51 -3.31
N LEU A 101 5.18 -6.37 -2.57
CA LEU A 101 4.06 -7.15 -3.10
C LEU A 101 2.71 -6.53 -2.75
N LEU A 102 1.65 -6.87 -3.49
CA LEU A 102 0.27 -6.45 -3.17
C LEU A 102 -0.14 -6.90 -1.76
N GLY A 103 0.23 -8.13 -1.37
CA GLY A 103 0.00 -8.65 -0.03
C GLY A 103 0.72 -7.88 1.07
N ASP A 104 1.93 -7.39 0.82
CA ASP A 104 2.68 -6.58 1.79
C ASP A 104 1.97 -5.25 2.07
N VAL A 105 1.47 -4.60 1.00
CA VAL A 105 0.68 -3.36 1.11
C VAL A 105 -0.61 -3.60 1.87
N ALA A 106 -1.33 -4.70 1.56
CA ALA A 106 -2.56 -5.06 2.24
C ALA A 106 -2.33 -5.29 3.74
N ALA A 107 -1.27 -6.02 4.11
CA ALA A 107 -0.89 -6.26 5.50
C ALA A 107 -0.52 -4.95 6.23
N ALA A 108 0.19 -4.04 5.55
CA ALA A 108 0.51 -2.74 6.12
C ALA A 108 -0.75 -1.89 6.36
N PHE A 109 -1.68 -1.86 5.40
CA PHE A 109 -2.96 -1.15 5.58
C PHE A 109 -3.80 -1.75 6.70
N GLU A 110 -3.84 -3.07 6.82
CA GLU A 110 -4.49 -3.77 7.92
C GLU A 110 -3.89 -3.37 9.28
N ALA A 111 -2.56 -3.34 9.40
CA ALA A 111 -1.89 -2.92 10.64
C ALA A 111 -2.25 -1.47 11.02
N VAL A 112 -2.35 -0.56 10.03
CA VAL A 112 -2.76 0.84 10.25
C VAL A 112 -4.23 0.91 10.71
N ALA A 113 -5.14 0.17 10.08
CA ALA A 113 -6.55 0.16 10.45
C ALA A 113 -6.82 -0.52 11.81
N ALA A 114 -5.98 -1.48 12.19
CA ALA A 114 -6.03 -2.15 13.50
C ALA A 114 -5.52 -1.24 14.64
N ALA A 115 -4.65 -0.28 14.35
CA ALA A 115 -4.13 0.66 15.35
C ALA A 115 -5.24 1.59 15.86
N ARG A 116 -5.81 1.28 17.03
CA ARG A 116 -6.82 2.09 17.74
C ARG A 116 -6.37 2.42 19.16
N GLY A 117 -7.07 3.37 19.81
CA GLY A 117 -6.81 3.79 21.19
C GLY A 117 -5.60 4.73 21.38
N PRO A 118 -5.17 4.94 22.64
CA PRO A 118 -4.03 5.79 22.96
C PRO A 118 -2.76 5.38 22.18
N GLY A 119 -2.06 6.37 21.62
CA GLY A 119 -0.87 6.13 20.79
C GLY A 119 -1.14 5.60 19.37
N SER A 120 -2.41 5.45 18.97
CA SER A 120 -2.78 5.02 17.61
C SER A 120 -2.12 5.85 16.52
N ARG A 121 -2.08 7.19 16.67
CA ARG A 121 -1.44 8.08 15.70
C ARG A 121 0.03 7.73 15.44
N GLN A 122 0.80 7.48 16.50
CA GLN A 122 2.22 7.11 16.37
C GLN A 122 2.38 5.73 15.72
N ARG A 123 1.55 4.74 16.10
CA ARG A 123 1.57 3.41 15.47
C ARG A 123 1.23 3.46 13.98
N LYS A 124 0.20 4.22 13.60
CA LYS A 124 -0.18 4.45 12.20
C LYS A 124 0.96 5.12 11.42
N ARG A 125 1.60 6.14 12.01
CA ARG A 125 2.75 6.84 11.41
C ARG A 125 3.93 5.89 11.21
N GLN A 126 4.25 5.07 12.20
CA GLN A 126 5.34 4.09 12.10
C GLN A 126 5.08 3.06 11.01
N ALA A 127 3.89 2.46 10.97
CA ALA A 127 3.53 1.46 9.96
C ALA A 127 3.59 2.03 8.54
N LEU A 128 3.01 3.23 8.32
CA LEU A 128 3.10 3.90 7.03
C LEU A 128 4.54 4.32 6.70
N GLY A 129 5.31 4.81 7.67
CA GLY A 129 6.71 5.18 7.47
C GLY A 129 7.57 3.99 7.03
N SER A 130 7.39 2.82 7.66
CA SER A 130 8.06 1.58 7.25
C SER A 130 7.67 1.12 5.85
N LEU A 131 6.41 1.26 5.47
CA LEU A 131 5.95 0.98 4.09
C LEU A 131 6.59 1.95 3.10
N PHE A 132 6.50 3.25 3.37
CA PHE A 132 6.98 4.30 2.49
C PHE A 132 8.51 4.38 2.37
N ALA A 133 9.25 3.81 3.32
CA ALA A 133 10.71 3.68 3.23
C ALA A 133 11.17 2.67 2.16
N ARG A 134 10.29 1.75 1.73
CA ARG A 134 10.61 0.67 0.80
C ARG A 134 10.12 0.89 -0.63
N VAL A 135 9.29 1.90 -0.85
CA VAL A 135 8.63 2.13 -2.15
C VAL A 135 9.43 3.08 -3.02
N THR A 136 9.37 2.84 -4.31
CA THR A 136 9.81 3.77 -5.35
C THR A 136 8.91 5.02 -5.41
N PRO A 137 9.33 6.10 -6.09
CA PRO A 137 8.50 7.29 -6.26
C PRO A 137 7.14 7.02 -6.92
N ASP A 138 7.09 6.19 -7.94
CA ASP A 138 5.84 5.86 -8.65
C ASP A 138 4.90 5.00 -7.79
N GLU A 139 5.46 4.06 -7.03
CA GLU A 139 4.70 3.28 -6.05
C GLU A 139 4.15 4.15 -4.93
N ARG A 140 4.93 5.14 -4.46
CA ARG A 140 4.47 6.11 -3.46
C ARG A 140 3.29 6.92 -3.97
N ASP A 141 3.37 7.46 -5.18
CA ASP A 141 2.26 8.23 -5.79
C ASP A 141 0.98 7.38 -5.86
N LEU A 142 1.11 6.13 -6.32
CA LEU A 142 -0.01 5.19 -6.35
C LEU A 142 -0.61 4.96 -4.96
N LEU A 143 0.21 4.69 -3.94
CA LEU A 143 -0.26 4.45 -2.58
C LEU A 143 -0.93 5.69 -1.98
N GLU A 144 -0.38 6.88 -2.20
CA GLU A 144 -1.01 8.13 -1.77
C GLU A 144 -2.39 8.27 -2.40
N ARG A 145 -2.55 8.02 -3.70
CA ARG A 145 -3.86 8.07 -4.37
C ARG A 145 -4.84 7.04 -3.83
N ILE A 146 -4.38 5.84 -3.50
CA ILE A 146 -5.21 4.81 -2.86
C ILE A 146 -5.67 5.23 -1.46
N ILE A 147 -4.76 5.80 -0.66
CA ILE A 147 -5.08 6.24 0.72
C ILE A 147 -6.10 7.39 0.69
N HIS A 148 -6.01 8.29 -0.28
CA HIS A 148 -6.92 9.42 -0.42
C HIS A 148 -8.23 9.09 -1.14
N GLY A 149 -8.32 7.97 -1.85
CA GLY A 149 -9.51 7.66 -2.66
C GLY A 149 -9.52 8.31 -4.05
N GLU A 150 -8.39 8.84 -4.52
CA GLU A 150 -8.32 9.69 -5.72
C GLU A 150 -7.73 8.95 -6.94
N MET A 151 -8.32 7.81 -7.30
CA MET A 151 -7.96 7.08 -8.53
C MET A 151 -8.67 7.67 -9.76
N ARG A 152 -8.00 8.63 -10.40
CA ARG A 152 -8.40 9.24 -11.69
C ARG A 152 -8.13 8.34 -12.91
N LEU A 153 -8.48 7.05 -12.85
CA LEU A 153 -8.19 6.11 -13.94
C LEU A 153 -9.25 6.12 -15.06
N GLY A 154 -10.46 6.60 -14.79
CA GLY A 154 -11.54 6.66 -15.79
C GLY A 154 -11.77 5.32 -16.48
N LEU A 155 -11.93 4.27 -15.66
CA LEU A 155 -12.28 2.90 -16.06
C LEU A 155 -13.78 2.77 -16.34
#